data_AF-A0A7C5GJJ5-F1
#
_entry.id   AF-A0A7C5GJJ5-F1
#
_cell.length_a   1.000
_cell.length_b   1.000
_cell.length_c   1.000
_cell.angle_alpha   90.00
_cell.angle_beta   90.00
_cell.angle_gamma   90.00
#
_symmetry.space_group_name_H-M   'P 1'
#
loop_
_entity.id
_entity.type
_entity.pdbx_description
1 polymer ?
#
loop_
_entity_poly.entity_id
_entity_poly.type
_entity_poly.pdbx_seq_one_letter_code
_entity_poly.pdbx_strand_id
1 'polypeptide(L)'
;MNLVSTDFKFFIEYDANPFVLFNAKGKIVYLNSSAEMLMGSCASEKLFDVTLSYAPKSFGYKKTLIDLSFGYFEFYAINVLYENEDEIAIHLYNKPMPKINNKVNLEGYSQTDINLLFEANIELFKMNYSGKLEL
;
A
#
# COMPACT_ATOMS: atom_id res chain seq x y z
N MET A 1 -16.70 -33.10 22.52
CA MET A 1 -15.45 -32.64 21.87
C MET A 1 -15.15 -31.28 22.47
N ASN A 2 -14.12 -31.15 23.31
CA ASN A 2 -13.74 -29.85 23.86
C ASN A 2 -13.22 -29.00 22.70
N LEU A 3 -13.99 -27.98 22.30
CA LEU A 3 -13.54 -26.99 21.34
C LEU A 3 -12.47 -26.15 22.03
N VAL A 4 -11.21 -26.49 21.79
CA VAL A 4 -10.10 -25.61 22.12
C VAL A 4 -10.26 -24.38 21.23
N SER A 5 -10.67 -23.26 21.82
CA SER A 5 -10.67 -21.97 21.13
C SER A 5 -9.23 -21.64 20.74
N THR A 6 -8.96 -21.60 19.42
CA THR A 6 -7.65 -21.25 18.89
C THR A 6 -7.64 -19.76 18.60
N ASP A 7 -6.72 -19.03 19.22
CA ASP A 7 -6.53 -17.61 18.96
C ASP A 7 -5.78 -17.41 17.62
N PHE A 8 -6.47 -16.87 16.62
CA PHE A 8 -5.90 -16.59 15.30
C PHE A 8 -5.31 -15.19 15.18
N LYS A 9 -5.38 -14.35 16.23
CA LYS A 9 -4.91 -12.96 16.18
C LYS A 9 -3.45 -12.85 15.75
N PHE A 10 -2.59 -13.77 16.20
CA PHE A 10 -1.19 -13.81 15.79
C PHE A 10 -1.02 -13.90 14.26
N PHE A 11 -1.82 -14.73 13.58
CA PHE A 11 -1.74 -14.88 12.13
C PHE A 11 -2.27 -13.65 11.39
N ILE A 12 -3.32 -13.03 11.91
CA ILE A 12 -3.90 -11.81 11.33
C ILE A 12 -2.92 -10.64 11.47
N GLU A 13 -2.29 -10.50 12.62
CA GLU A 13 -1.31 -9.43 12.92
C GLU A 13 -0.15 -9.40 11.93
N TYR A 14 0.33 -10.58 11.54
CA TYR A 14 1.47 -10.76 10.64
C TYR A 14 1.10 -11.13 9.20
N ASP A 15 -0.18 -11.02 8.81
CA ASP A 15 -0.59 -11.15 7.41
C ASP A 15 -0.05 -9.95 6.60
N ALA A 16 0.48 -10.21 5.42
CA ALA A 16 0.95 -9.19 4.49
C ALA A 16 -0.21 -8.36 3.89
N ASN A 17 -1.43 -8.89 3.94
CA ASN A 17 -2.64 -8.24 3.46
C ASN A 17 -3.24 -7.37 4.58
N PRO A 18 -3.63 -6.12 4.29
CA PRO A 18 -4.32 -5.27 5.26
C PRO A 18 -5.63 -5.89 5.74
N PHE A 19 -5.78 -5.95 7.07
CA PHE A 19 -7.01 -6.33 7.75
C PHE A 19 -7.45 -5.21 8.68
N VAL A 20 -8.71 -4.77 8.52
CA VAL A 20 -9.30 -3.70 9.34
C VAL A 20 -10.61 -4.19 9.92
N LEU A 21 -10.78 -4.00 11.23
CA LEU A 21 -12.02 -4.24 11.96
C LEU A 21 -12.61 -2.90 12.39
N PHE A 22 -13.86 -2.67 12.02
CA PHE A 22 -14.65 -1.51 12.43
C PHE A 22 -15.76 -1.95 13.38
N ASN A 23 -16.18 -1.04 14.26
CA ASN A 23 -17.47 -1.19 14.93
C ASN A 23 -18.62 -0.67 14.07
N ALA A 24 -19.85 -0.87 14.52
CA ALA A 24 -21.08 -0.42 13.87
C ALA A 24 -21.16 1.11 13.62
N LYS A 25 -20.32 1.91 14.27
CA LYS A 25 -20.24 3.38 14.10
C LYS A 25 -19.13 3.81 13.14
N GLY A 26 -18.44 2.87 12.50
CA GLY A 26 -17.32 3.15 11.60
C GLY A 26 -16.01 3.51 12.30
N LYS A 27 -15.92 3.33 13.62
CA LYS A 27 -14.66 3.51 14.34
C LYS A 27 -13.81 2.25 14.20
N ILE A 28 -12.54 2.41 13.91
CA ILE A 28 -11.56 1.31 13.90
C ILE A 28 -11.44 0.72 15.31
N VAL A 29 -11.66 -0.59 15.40
CA VAL A 29 -11.46 -1.42 16.59
C VAL A 29 -10.08 -2.09 16.54
N TYR A 30 -9.66 -2.54 15.35
CA TYR A 30 -8.39 -3.21 15.16
C TYR A 30 -7.82 -2.99 13.75
N LEU A 31 -6.50 -2.92 13.67
CA LEU A 31 -5.69 -2.92 12.46
C LEU A 31 -4.59 -3.96 12.67
N ASN A 32 -4.29 -4.77 11.65
CA ASN A 32 -3.01 -5.46 11.63
C ASN A 32 -1.88 -4.53 11.15
N SER A 33 -0.63 -4.94 11.36
CA SER A 33 0.56 -4.20 10.92
C SER A 33 0.49 -3.67 9.47
N SER A 34 0.03 -4.49 8.52
CA SER A 34 -0.14 -4.10 7.11
C SER A 34 -1.20 -3.00 6.92
N ALA A 35 -2.28 -3.03 7.69
CA ALA A 35 -3.33 -2.01 7.63
C ALA A 35 -2.93 -0.70 8.31
N GLU A 36 -2.11 -0.74 9.37
CA GLU A 36 -1.53 0.47 9.95
C GLU A 36 -0.74 1.27 8.91
N MET A 37 0.02 0.59 8.05
CA MET A 37 0.73 1.23 6.93
C MET A 37 -0.26 1.83 5.90
N LEU A 38 -1.33 1.11 5.58
CA LEU A 38 -2.37 1.58 4.66
C LEU A 38 -3.06 2.87 5.15
N MET A 39 -3.29 3.00 6.47
CA MET A 39 -3.95 4.19 7.04
C MET A 39 -3.17 5.49 6.80
N GLY A 40 -1.87 5.42 6.48
CA GLY A 40 -1.10 6.60 6.06
C GLY A 40 -1.50 7.14 4.67
N SER A 41 -2.12 6.32 3.82
CA SER A 41 -2.53 6.66 2.45
C SER A 41 -4.05 6.64 2.23
N CYS A 42 -4.82 6.13 3.19
CA CYS A 42 -6.27 5.95 3.08
C CYS A 42 -7.00 6.54 4.30
N ALA A 43 -8.01 7.38 4.04
CA ALA A 43 -8.89 7.89 5.09
C ALA A 43 -9.80 6.77 5.61
N SER A 44 -9.90 6.63 6.94
CA SER A 44 -10.69 5.59 7.59
C SER A 44 -12.17 5.61 7.17
N GLU A 45 -12.77 6.80 7.01
CA GLU A 45 -14.18 6.91 6.61
C GLU A 45 -14.41 6.33 5.21
N LYS A 46 -13.51 6.64 4.26
CA LYS A 46 -13.60 6.11 2.89
C LYS A 46 -13.47 4.59 2.86
N LEU A 47 -12.57 4.03 3.68
CA LEU A 47 -12.43 2.58 3.74
C LEU A 47 -13.68 1.93 4.35
N PHE A 48 -14.27 2.54 5.38
CA PHE A 48 -15.52 2.07 5.97
C PHE A 48 -16.69 2.12 4.97
N ASP A 49 -16.80 3.18 4.17
CA ASP A 49 -17.82 3.26 3.11
C ASP A 49 -17.67 2.12 2.09
N VAL A 50 -16.43 1.78 1.71
CA VAL A 50 -16.14 0.61 0.87
C VAL A 50 -16.55 -0.68 1.58
N THR A 51 -16.21 -0.84 2.86
CA THR A 51 -16.62 -2.00 3.65
C THR A 51 -18.14 -2.20 3.61
N LEU A 52 -18.92 -1.15 3.90
CA LEU A 52 -20.39 -1.22 3.89
C LEU A 52 -20.95 -1.52 2.49
N SER A 53 -20.39 -0.91 1.45
CA SER A 53 -20.83 -1.10 0.06
C SER A 53 -20.68 -2.55 -0.43
N TYR A 54 -19.70 -3.27 0.10
CA TYR A 54 -19.41 -4.65 -0.28
C TYR A 54 -19.77 -5.69 0.80
N ALA A 55 -20.44 -5.28 1.87
CA ALA A 55 -20.91 -6.20 2.90
C ALA A 55 -21.89 -7.24 2.32
N PRO A 56 -21.84 -8.51 2.79
CA PRO A 56 -22.90 -9.47 2.50
C PRO A 56 -24.25 -8.99 3.08
N LYS A 57 -25.36 -9.56 2.61
CA LYS A 57 -26.72 -9.22 3.11
C LYS A 57 -27.06 -9.90 4.44
N SER A 58 -26.28 -10.90 4.83
CA SER A 58 -26.47 -11.71 6.03
C SER A 58 -25.10 -11.99 6.65
N PHE A 59 -25.08 -12.36 7.93
CA PHE A 59 -23.86 -12.77 8.64
C PHE A 59 -23.05 -13.79 7.83
N GLY A 60 -21.73 -13.64 7.86
CA GLY A 60 -20.80 -14.41 7.05
C GLY A 60 -19.79 -13.50 6.36
N TYR A 61 -19.47 -13.83 5.11
CA TYR A 61 -18.46 -13.11 4.34
C TYR A 61 -18.85 -12.98 2.86
N LYS A 62 -18.27 -11.98 2.18
CA LYS A 62 -18.37 -11.78 0.74
C LYS A 62 -17.02 -11.37 0.18
N LYS A 63 -16.43 -12.25 -0.62
CA LYS A 63 -15.25 -11.95 -1.42
C LYS A 63 -15.67 -11.32 -2.75
N THR A 64 -15.10 -10.18 -3.08
CA THR A 64 -15.37 -9.47 -4.33
C THR A 64 -14.05 -9.17 -5.05
N LEU A 65 -13.96 -9.54 -6.32
CA LEU A 65 -12.86 -9.14 -7.20
C LEU A 65 -13.12 -7.70 -7.65
N ILE A 66 -12.23 -6.79 -7.30
CA ILE A 66 -12.27 -5.37 -7.67
C ILE A 66 -10.84 -4.84 -7.78
N ASP A 67 -10.60 -3.95 -8.73
CA ASP A 67 -9.38 -3.13 -8.71
C ASP A 67 -9.63 -1.94 -7.77
N LEU A 68 -8.95 -1.93 -6.62
CA LEU A 68 -9.06 -0.87 -5.62
C LEU A 68 -7.67 -0.29 -5.35
N SER A 69 -7.57 1.04 -5.28
CA SER A 69 -6.30 1.70 -5.00
C SER A 69 -6.43 2.82 -3.97
N PHE A 70 -5.44 2.89 -3.08
CA PHE A 70 -5.29 3.94 -2.08
C PHE A 70 -3.84 4.41 -2.06
N GLY A 71 -3.54 5.53 -2.72
CA GLY A 71 -2.16 5.97 -2.93
C GLY A 71 -1.37 4.93 -3.73
N TYR A 72 -0.28 4.44 -3.17
CA TYR A 72 0.57 3.39 -3.79
C TYR A 72 0.11 1.96 -3.50
N PHE A 73 -0.92 1.78 -2.67
CA PHE A 73 -1.47 0.46 -2.38
C PHE A 73 -2.51 0.09 -3.44
N GLU A 74 -2.33 -1.08 -4.06
CA GLU A 74 -3.24 -1.63 -5.04
C GLU A 74 -3.73 -3.00 -4.58
N PHE A 75 -5.03 -3.27 -4.78
CA PHE A 75 -5.68 -4.50 -4.38
C PHE A 75 -6.48 -5.07 -5.55
N TYR A 76 -6.46 -6.41 -5.70
CA TYR A 76 -7.20 -7.11 -6.76
C TYR A 76 -8.52 -7.72 -6.26
N ALA A 77 -8.71 -7.75 -4.95
CA ALA A 77 -9.90 -8.26 -4.31
C ALA A 77 -10.03 -7.73 -2.89
N ILE A 78 -11.25 -7.79 -2.37
CA ILE A 78 -11.55 -7.58 -0.95
C ILE A 78 -12.40 -8.73 -0.43
N ASN A 79 -12.34 -9.00 0.86
CA ASN A 79 -13.29 -9.84 1.57
C ASN A 79 -13.88 -9.04 2.72
N VAL A 80 -15.20 -8.84 2.70
CA VAL A 80 -15.93 -8.19 3.80
C VAL A 80 -16.65 -9.26 4.60
N LEU A 81 -16.51 -9.22 5.92
CA LEU A 81 -17.02 -10.26 6.80
C LEU A 81 -17.49 -9.69 8.14
N TYR A 82 -18.54 -10.28 8.69
CA TYR A 82 -19.08 -9.95 10.00
C TYR A 82 -19.91 -11.12 10.54
N GLU A 83 -19.85 -11.33 11.85
CA GLU A 83 -20.54 -12.43 12.54
C GLU A 83 -21.67 -11.94 13.47
N ASN A 84 -21.74 -10.64 13.72
CA ASN A 84 -22.70 -9.97 14.59
C ASN A 84 -22.99 -8.54 14.07
N GLU A 85 -23.82 -7.79 14.79
CA GLU A 85 -24.19 -6.42 14.41
C GLU A 85 -23.24 -5.35 14.94
N ASP A 86 -22.31 -5.72 15.82
CA ASP A 86 -21.43 -4.78 16.52
C ASP A 86 -20.17 -4.47 15.72
N GLU A 87 -19.69 -5.42 14.92
CA GLU A 87 -18.40 -5.34 14.22
C GLU A 87 -18.46 -5.83 12.78
N ILE A 88 -17.65 -5.21 11.92
CA ILE A 88 -17.48 -5.59 10.52
C ILE A 88 -16.02 -5.42 10.10
N ALA A 89 -15.49 -6.40 9.38
CA ALA A 89 -14.12 -6.39 8.91
C ALA A 89 -14.01 -6.31 7.40
N ILE A 90 -12.92 -5.72 6.93
CA ILE A 90 -12.47 -5.79 5.55
C ILE A 90 -11.04 -6.33 5.51
N HIS A 91 -10.82 -7.32 4.65
CA HIS A 91 -9.52 -7.88 4.32
C HIS A 91 -9.19 -7.56 2.86
N LEU A 92 -8.09 -6.87 2.61
CA LEU A 92 -7.71 -6.37 1.29
C LEU A 92 -6.58 -7.21 0.70
N TYR A 93 -6.79 -7.81 -0.47
CA TYR A 93 -5.79 -8.67 -1.10
C TYR A 93 -4.87 -7.86 -2.01
N ASN A 94 -3.59 -7.75 -1.62
CA ASN A 94 -2.59 -6.99 -2.36
C ASN A 94 -2.48 -7.47 -3.80
N LYS A 95 -2.48 -6.53 -4.74
CA LYS A 95 -2.17 -6.80 -6.14
C LYS A 95 -0.70 -7.24 -6.24
N PRO A 96 -0.40 -8.33 -6.96
CA PRO A 96 0.98 -8.72 -7.16
C PRO A 96 1.72 -7.59 -7.84
N MET A 97 2.77 -7.06 -7.20
CA MET A 97 3.68 -6.16 -7.90
C MET A 97 4.42 -6.99 -8.95
N PRO A 98 4.28 -6.69 -10.26
CA PRO A 98 5.13 -7.32 -11.24
C PRO A 98 6.57 -7.03 -10.84
N LYS A 99 7.43 -8.06 -10.79
CA LYS A 99 8.87 -7.85 -10.60
C LYS A 99 9.34 -6.94 -11.72
N ILE A 100 9.53 -5.65 -11.41
CA ILE A 100 10.18 -4.74 -12.34
C ILE A 100 11.60 -5.25 -12.44
N ASN A 101 11.93 -5.84 -13.57
CA ASN A 101 13.27 -6.31 -13.85
C ASN A 101 14.10 -5.03 -14.09
N ASN A 102 14.56 -4.40 -13.01
CA ASN A 102 15.40 -3.19 -13.03
C ASN A 102 16.81 -3.48 -13.56
N LYS A 103 16.95 -4.39 -14.53
CA LYS A 103 18.14 -4.41 -15.39
C LYS A 103 18.05 -3.18 -16.28
N VAL A 104 18.44 -2.04 -15.73
CA VAL A 104 18.78 -0.87 -16.53
C VAL A 104 19.84 -1.37 -17.51
N ASN A 105 19.55 -1.32 -18.80
CA ASN A 105 20.55 -1.67 -19.80
C ASN A 105 21.59 -0.54 -19.80
N LEU A 106 22.72 -0.80 -19.15
CA LEU A 106 23.87 0.10 -19.07
C LEU A 106 24.89 -0.23 -20.17
N GLU A 107 24.55 -1.07 -21.16
CA GLU A 107 25.41 -1.27 -22.34
C GLU A 107 25.64 0.08 -23.03
N GLY A 108 26.92 0.41 -23.25
CA GLY A 108 27.34 1.68 -23.83
C GLY A 108 27.54 2.81 -22.83
N TYR A 109 27.22 2.63 -21.55
CA TYR A 109 27.52 3.60 -20.50
C TYR A 109 28.73 3.15 -19.66
N SER A 110 29.68 4.04 -19.46
CA SER A 110 30.77 3.84 -18.50
C SER A 110 30.34 4.27 -17.11
N GLN A 111 30.74 3.49 -16.10
CA GLN A 111 30.66 3.97 -14.72
C GLN A 111 31.58 5.20 -14.58
N THR A 112 31.02 6.31 -14.10
CA THR A 112 31.71 7.59 -14.00
C THR A 112 31.45 8.22 -12.64
N ASP A 113 32.47 8.88 -12.08
CA ASP A 113 32.37 9.64 -10.85
C ASP A 113 31.53 10.90 -11.09
N ILE A 114 30.56 11.15 -10.21
CA ILE A 114 29.68 12.32 -10.30
C ILE A 114 30.46 13.64 -10.25
N ASN A 115 31.59 13.68 -9.54
CA ASN A 115 32.43 14.87 -9.45
C ASN A 115 33.05 15.21 -10.81
N LEU A 116 33.48 14.20 -11.57
CA LEU A 116 34.04 14.39 -12.91
C LEU A 116 32.99 14.95 -13.88
N LEU A 117 31.74 14.50 -13.77
CA LEU A 117 30.63 15.05 -14.55
C LEU A 117 30.36 16.52 -14.20
N PHE A 118 30.44 16.88 -12.91
CA PHE A 118 30.28 18.28 -12.49
C PHE A 118 31.42 19.16 -13.01
N GLU A 119 32.67 18.73 -12.88
CA GLU A 119 33.83 19.47 -13.37
C GLU A 119 33.74 19.72 -14.87
N ALA A 120 33.45 18.68 -15.66
CA ALA A 120 33.28 18.80 -17.11
C ALA A 120 32.18 19.80 -17.49
N ASN A 121 31.04 19.79 -16.78
CA ASN A 121 29.96 20.75 -17.02
C ASN A 121 30.36 22.19 -16.65
N ILE A 122 31.09 22.38 -15.56
CA ILE A 122 31.62 23.70 -15.16
C ILE A 122 32.59 24.23 -16.22
N GLU A 123 33.48 23.38 -16.74
CA GLU A 123 34.42 23.75 -17.80
C GLU A 123 33.69 24.08 -19.10
N LEU A 124 32.73 23.25 -19.54
CA LEU A 124 31.90 23.52 -20.70
C LEU A 124 31.13 24.83 -20.57
N PHE A 125 30.59 25.12 -19.38
CA PHE A 125 29.94 26.38 -19.10
C PHE A 125 30.92 27.55 -19.26
N LYS A 126 32.10 27.49 -18.65
CA LYS A 126 33.13 28.55 -18.76
C LYS A 126 33.60 28.77 -20.21
N MET A 127 33.69 27.70 -21.01
CA MET A 127 34.09 27.80 -22.42
C MET A 127 33.04 28.48 -23.30
N ASN A 128 31.75 28.23 -23.02
CA ASN A 128 30.64 28.73 -23.83
C ASN A 128 30.03 30.03 -23.30
N TYR A 129 30.24 30.36 -22.03
CA TYR A 129 29.73 31.56 -21.39
C TYR A 129 30.71 32.73 -21.57
N SER A 130 30.30 33.70 -22.39
CA SER A 130 31.07 34.92 -22.71
C SER A 130 30.67 36.14 -21.87
N GLY A 131 29.75 35.98 -20.92
CA GLY A 131 29.34 37.03 -19.98
C GLY A 131 30.29 37.19 -18.80
N LYS A 132 30.20 38.32 -18.09
CA LYS A 132 30.79 38.46 -16.75
C LYS A 132 29.81 37.87 -15.74
N LEU A 133 30.28 36.91 -14.94
CA LEU A 133 29.58 36.50 -13.74
C LEU A 133 29.66 37.65 -12.73
N GLU A 134 28.55 38.34 -12.51
CA GLU A 134 28.41 39.32 -11.43
C GLU A 134 27.81 38.62 -10.21
N LEU A 135 28.40 38.90 -9.05
CA LEU A 135 27.96 38.41 -7.74
C LEU A 135 26.82 39.27 -7.20
#